data_AF-A0A7C3Y3R5-F1
#
_entry.id   AF-A0A7C3Y3R5-F1
#
_cell.length_a   1.000
_cell.length_b   1.000
_cell.length_c   1.000
_cell.angle_alpha   90.00
_cell.angle_beta   90.00
_cell.angle_gamma   90.00
#
_symmetry.space_group_name_H-M   'P 1'
#
loop_
_entity.id
_entity.type
_entity.pdbx_description
1 polymer ?
#
loop_
_entity_poly.entity_id
_entity_poly.type
_entity_poly.pdbx_seq_one_letter_code
_entity_poly.pdbx_strand_id
1 'polypeptide(L)'
;MGDFRLAVCFPGDYAWGMANLGYQSLLRLVFEAPYWRGERFFSALGPFSVETGVSLASFDVLAFSLSFELDVFRLVTFLQEGRIPLFTHQRDESDPWVIAGGPLVTLNPEIVAPFVDFAFIGEGEEIFPQILAFWREGKRNGMPRLEMKKTLSSLPGVYVPEGVIPIYRDGDLVGFEKQDGFFFPVLRQVTHLDLFETRTFIYAPSAYFRETALIEVNRGCAYRCRFCAGRYLYSPLRQRSFQLVQGMLENVSGWTDRIGLVGSDVLSYPELEELLRYLMVHQKELTCSSLSGLRLRENQSLLSLLHRGGLRTLTIAPESGSCRLRRFLGKGLQNEEWKELVEQAVKVGFDRIKLYFILGKPGGGVEEDLEFLQKIMVTVPSTRMAVSYSFLVPKPHTLLQDLVPPSLAVWKREKEMFERGLRKFGVEVSGESPRFAFLELLLSRGDRLLAEKIPEVLHRGGNFAAWRRALQELKRDPEEWPRFPWRGEVRPWSMVLN
;
A
#
# COMPACT_ATOMS: atom_id res chain seq x y z
N MET A 1 -23.02 11.47 22.64
CA MET A 1 -22.02 10.41 22.90
C MET A 1 -22.47 9.20 22.11
N GLY A 2 -21.58 8.55 21.36
CA GLY A 2 -21.91 7.34 20.60
C GLY A 2 -22.13 6.14 21.52
N ASP A 3 -23.05 5.25 21.15
CA ASP A 3 -23.40 4.03 21.89
C ASP A 3 -22.34 2.94 21.73
N PHE A 4 -21.58 2.97 20.63
CA PHE A 4 -20.57 1.97 20.27
C PHE A 4 -19.22 2.63 20.01
N ARG A 5 -18.14 1.91 20.28
CA ARG A 5 -16.77 2.38 20.15
C ARG A 5 -16.02 1.60 19.08
N LEU A 6 -15.35 2.34 18.19
CA LEU A 6 -14.52 1.76 17.14
C LEU A 6 -13.07 2.23 17.29
N ALA A 7 -12.15 1.29 17.40
CA ALA A 7 -10.72 1.56 17.40
C ALA A 7 -10.23 1.57 15.95
N VAL A 8 -9.73 2.71 15.49
CA VAL A 8 -9.15 2.87 14.14
C VAL A 8 -7.63 2.74 14.26
N CYS A 9 -7.14 1.53 14.01
CA CYS A 9 -5.76 1.15 14.23
C CYS A 9 -4.90 1.39 12.98
N PHE A 10 -3.84 2.19 13.14
CA PHE A 10 -2.78 2.33 12.15
C PHE A 10 -1.50 1.63 12.62
N PRO A 11 -0.97 0.65 11.87
CA PRO A 11 0.18 -0.18 12.23
C PRO A 11 1.54 0.54 12.05
N GLY A 12 1.62 1.82 12.45
CA GLY A 12 2.80 2.65 12.27
C GLY A 12 2.89 3.77 13.29
N ASP A 13 3.76 4.73 13.02
CA ASP A 13 3.84 5.96 13.80
C ASP A 13 2.68 6.91 13.46
N TYR A 14 2.43 7.86 14.36
CA TYR A 14 1.37 8.86 14.20
C TYR A 14 1.61 9.77 12.97
N ALA A 15 2.87 10.12 12.72
CA ALA A 15 3.25 11.01 11.63
C ALA A 15 2.84 10.45 10.26
N TRP A 16 2.95 9.13 10.11
CA TRP A 16 2.60 8.41 8.90
C TRP A 16 1.10 8.21 8.76
N GLY A 17 0.39 7.77 9.81
CA GLY A 17 -1.06 7.60 9.65
C GLY A 17 -1.77 8.92 9.38
N MET A 18 -1.29 10.04 9.95
CA MET A 18 -1.80 11.37 9.60
C MET A 18 -1.34 11.89 8.23
N ALA A 19 -0.49 11.15 7.51
CA ALA A 19 -0.12 11.39 6.13
C ALA A 19 -0.74 10.36 5.16
N ASN A 20 -1.58 9.44 5.65
CA ASN A 20 -2.18 8.37 4.85
C ASN A 20 -3.66 8.67 4.56
N LEU A 21 -3.96 8.98 3.28
CA LEU A 21 -5.32 9.31 2.86
C LEU A 21 -6.33 8.17 3.04
N GLY A 22 -5.92 6.92 2.87
CA GLY A 22 -6.80 5.77 3.11
C GLY A 22 -7.22 5.67 4.57
N TYR A 23 -6.27 5.83 5.49
CA TYR A 23 -6.54 5.85 6.93
C TYR A 23 -7.37 7.08 7.35
N GLN A 24 -7.06 8.27 6.84
CA GLN A 24 -7.86 9.46 7.13
C GLN A 24 -9.29 9.37 6.57
N SER A 25 -9.47 8.75 5.40
CA SER A 25 -10.80 8.51 4.82
C SER A 25 -11.60 7.56 5.70
N LEU A 26 -10.98 6.49 6.20
CA LEU A 26 -11.61 5.60 7.18
C LEU A 26 -12.00 6.35 8.47
N LEU A 27 -11.11 7.19 9.02
CA LEU A 27 -11.41 8.00 10.20
C LEU A 27 -12.62 8.92 9.99
N ARG A 28 -12.68 9.60 8.84
CA ARG A 28 -13.81 10.43 8.47
C ARG A 28 -15.11 9.62 8.49
N LEU A 29 -15.15 8.47 7.82
CA LEU A 29 -16.34 7.62 7.75
C LEU A 29 -16.83 7.22 9.15
N VAL A 30 -15.90 6.92 10.07
CA VAL A 30 -16.24 6.58 11.46
C VAL A 30 -16.74 7.79 12.22
N PHE A 31 -16.15 8.97 12.03
CA PHE A 31 -16.58 10.21 12.69
C PHE A 31 -17.95 10.72 12.21
N GLU A 32 -18.28 10.44 10.95
CA GLU A 32 -19.58 10.76 10.36
C GLU A 32 -20.63 9.67 10.63
N ALA A 33 -20.23 8.48 11.09
CA ALA A 33 -21.15 7.38 11.37
C ALA A 33 -21.98 7.63 12.64
N PRO A 34 -23.32 7.71 12.54
CA PRO A 34 -24.18 7.90 13.70
C PRO A 34 -24.01 6.78 14.73
N TYR A 35 -24.09 7.13 16.02
CA TYR A 35 -23.96 6.20 17.17
C TYR A 35 -22.56 5.60 17.38
N TRP A 36 -21.59 5.89 16.53
CA TRP A 36 -20.22 5.41 16.68
C TRP A 36 -19.31 6.47 17.27
N ARG A 37 -18.35 6.02 18.06
CA ARG A 37 -17.25 6.82 18.58
C ARG A 37 -15.94 6.20 18.11
N GLY A 38 -15.31 6.82 17.12
CA GLY A 38 -13.99 6.44 16.64
C GLY A 38 -12.87 6.98 17.52
N GLU A 39 -11.88 6.16 17.86
CA GLU A 39 -10.64 6.61 18.47
C GLU A 39 -9.42 6.02 17.75
N ARG A 40 -8.33 6.78 17.71
CA ARG A 40 -7.13 6.43 16.95
C ARG A 40 -6.17 5.62 17.80
N PHE A 41 -5.53 4.64 17.15
CA PHE A 41 -4.49 3.81 17.75
C PHE A 41 -3.26 3.76 16.85
N PHE A 42 -2.09 3.94 17.47
CA PHE A 42 -0.79 3.94 16.80
C PHE A 42 0.22 3.14 17.59
N SER A 43 1.21 2.56 16.90
CA SER A 43 2.17 1.63 17.52
C SER A 43 2.93 2.24 18.71
N ALA A 44 3.19 3.55 18.69
CA ALA A 44 3.95 4.23 19.74
C ALA A 44 3.21 4.35 21.07
N LEU A 45 1.88 4.24 21.08
CA LEU A 45 1.06 4.31 22.30
C LEU A 45 0.66 2.93 22.83
N GLY A 46 1.16 1.85 22.21
CA GLY A 46 0.75 0.49 22.54
C GLY A 46 -0.77 0.32 22.42
N PRO A 47 -1.44 -0.38 23.35
CA PRO A 47 -2.85 -0.70 23.26
C PRO A 47 -3.77 0.43 23.77
N PHE A 48 -3.33 1.69 23.77
CA PHE A 48 -4.08 2.83 24.31
C PHE A 48 -4.46 3.85 23.23
N SER A 49 -5.67 4.39 23.32
CA SER A 49 -6.18 5.36 22.35
C SER A 49 -5.53 6.73 22.48
N VAL A 50 -5.46 7.47 21.38
CA VAL A 50 -4.95 8.85 21.36
C VAL A 50 -5.88 9.82 22.10
N GLU A 51 -7.19 9.66 21.91
CA GLU A 51 -8.18 10.63 22.39
C GLU A 51 -8.42 10.54 23.90
N THR A 52 -8.47 9.33 24.46
CA THR A 52 -8.83 9.14 25.88
C THR A 52 -7.87 8.29 26.68
N GLY A 53 -6.88 7.67 26.04
CA GLY A 53 -5.95 6.77 26.73
C GLY A 53 -6.60 5.50 27.26
N VAL A 54 -7.79 5.12 26.75
CA VAL A 54 -8.46 3.88 27.15
C VAL A 54 -7.93 2.70 26.35
N SER A 55 -7.98 1.51 26.97
CA SER A 55 -7.45 0.30 26.38
C SER A 55 -8.26 -0.15 25.16
N LEU A 56 -7.55 -0.73 24.19
CA LEU A 56 -8.10 -1.37 22.99
C LEU A 56 -9.21 -2.39 23.31
N ALA A 57 -9.11 -3.09 24.44
CA ALA A 57 -10.12 -4.06 24.89
C ALA A 57 -11.47 -3.45 25.29
N SER A 58 -11.56 -2.12 25.45
CA SER A 58 -12.80 -1.42 25.79
C SER A 58 -13.64 -1.00 24.57
N PHE A 59 -13.25 -1.44 23.38
CA PHE A 59 -13.91 -1.12 22.11
C PHE A 59 -14.74 -2.29 21.62
N ASP A 60 -15.74 -2.01 20.80
CA ASP A 60 -16.61 -3.03 20.21
C ASP A 60 -16.01 -3.64 18.93
N VAL A 61 -15.32 -2.79 18.15
CA VAL A 61 -14.70 -3.14 16.87
C VAL A 61 -13.31 -2.53 16.76
N LEU A 62 -12.32 -3.33 16.36
CA LEU A 62 -10.93 -2.94 16.10
C LEU A 62 -10.68 -3.02 14.59
N ALA A 63 -10.56 -1.87 13.94
CA ALA A 63 -10.36 -1.76 12.49
C ALA A 63 -8.91 -1.42 12.15
N PHE A 64 -8.20 -2.38 11.56
CA PHE A 64 -6.80 -2.25 11.16
C PHE A 64 -6.66 -1.84 9.69
N SER A 65 -6.00 -0.71 9.44
CA SER A 65 -5.65 -0.25 8.08
C SER A 65 -4.21 -0.66 7.75
N LEU A 66 -4.03 -1.80 7.08
CA LEU A 66 -2.72 -2.39 6.79
C LEU A 66 -2.24 -2.02 5.38
N SER A 67 -1.15 -1.27 5.30
CA SER A 67 -0.59 -0.74 4.05
C SER A 67 0.50 -1.62 3.46
N PHE A 68 1.36 -2.21 4.30
CA PHE A 68 2.51 -3.00 3.89
C PHE A 68 2.56 -4.33 4.64
N GLU A 69 3.25 -5.32 4.08
CA GLU A 69 3.32 -6.68 4.62
C GLU A 69 3.76 -6.74 6.08
N LEU A 70 4.73 -5.93 6.48
CA LEU A 70 5.24 -5.90 7.85
C LEU A 70 4.21 -5.39 8.87
N ASP A 71 3.15 -4.72 8.42
CA ASP A 71 2.09 -4.21 9.29
C ASP A 71 1.33 -5.34 10.00
N VAL A 72 1.35 -6.56 9.45
CA VAL A 72 0.77 -7.75 10.12
C VAL A 72 1.41 -7.99 11.49
N PHE A 73 2.69 -7.64 11.65
CA PHE A 73 3.38 -7.77 12.94
C PHE A 73 2.74 -6.86 13.98
N ARG A 74 2.39 -5.64 13.58
CA ARG A 74 1.74 -4.67 14.46
C ARG A 74 0.33 -5.10 14.80
N LEU A 75 -0.44 -5.64 13.85
CA LEU A 75 -1.73 -6.24 14.16
C LEU A 75 -1.60 -7.27 15.28
N VAL A 76 -0.68 -8.23 15.15
CA VAL A 76 -0.46 -9.27 16.18
C VAL A 76 -0.03 -8.66 17.51
N THR A 77 0.91 -7.70 17.50
CA THR A 77 1.36 -7.01 18.71
C THR A 77 0.22 -6.27 19.42
N PHE A 78 -0.63 -5.55 18.68
CA PHE A 78 -1.79 -4.85 19.25
C PHE A 78 -2.74 -5.81 19.97
N LEU A 79 -3.04 -6.97 19.36
CA LEU A 79 -3.91 -7.97 20.00
C LEU A 79 -3.28 -8.54 21.27
N GLN A 80 -1.98 -8.86 21.23
CA GLN A 80 -1.24 -9.39 22.39
C GLN A 80 -1.17 -8.38 23.54
N GLU A 81 -0.78 -7.13 23.26
CA GLU A 81 -0.66 -6.07 24.27
C GLU A 81 -2.04 -5.64 24.81
N GLY A 82 -3.06 -5.64 23.95
CA GLY A 82 -4.45 -5.37 24.30
C GLY A 82 -5.15 -6.51 25.02
N ARG A 83 -4.49 -7.66 25.21
CA ARG A 83 -5.06 -8.90 25.79
C ARG A 83 -6.33 -9.38 25.07
N ILE A 84 -6.38 -9.19 23.76
CA ILE A 84 -7.44 -9.73 22.91
C ILE A 84 -7.04 -11.14 22.48
N PRO A 85 -7.95 -12.13 22.51
CA PRO A 85 -7.65 -13.45 21.98
C PRO A 85 -7.13 -13.36 20.53
N LEU A 86 -5.91 -13.87 20.35
CA LEU A 86 -5.11 -13.60 19.17
C LEU A 86 -5.74 -14.21 17.92
N PHE A 87 -6.09 -15.49 18.02
CA PHE A 87 -6.73 -16.20 16.92
C PHE A 87 -8.24 -15.99 16.93
N THR A 88 -8.82 -15.82 15.75
CA THR A 88 -10.25 -15.56 15.56
C THR A 88 -11.14 -16.64 16.19
N HIS A 89 -10.72 -17.91 16.16
CA HIS A 89 -11.44 -19.04 16.75
C HIS A 89 -11.42 -19.07 18.29
N GLN A 90 -10.62 -18.22 18.94
CA GLN A 90 -10.52 -18.10 20.39
C GLN A 90 -11.41 -16.97 20.94
N ARG A 91 -12.08 -16.20 20.08
CA ARG A 91 -12.94 -15.09 20.48
C ARG A 91 -14.38 -15.53 20.64
N ASP A 92 -15.04 -15.00 21.66
CA ASP A 92 -16.46 -15.22 21.93
C ASP A 92 -17.33 -13.97 21.63
N GLU A 93 -18.56 -13.96 22.12
CA GLU A 93 -19.54 -12.86 21.93
C GLU A 93 -19.20 -11.57 22.72
N SER A 94 -18.32 -11.68 23.72
CA SER A 94 -17.88 -10.58 24.58
C SER A 94 -16.61 -9.89 24.06
N ASP A 95 -15.81 -10.60 23.27
CA ASP A 95 -14.59 -10.05 22.66
C ASP A 95 -14.91 -9.05 21.54
N PRO A 96 -14.05 -8.03 21.33
CA PRO A 96 -14.20 -7.13 20.21
C PRO A 96 -14.11 -7.86 18.87
N TRP A 97 -14.76 -7.30 17.86
CA TRP A 97 -14.54 -7.71 16.47
C TRP A 97 -13.21 -7.17 15.96
N VAL A 98 -12.36 -8.02 15.39
CA VAL A 98 -11.11 -7.61 14.75
C VAL A 98 -11.29 -7.64 13.25
N ILE A 99 -11.18 -6.49 12.60
CA ILE A 99 -11.35 -6.37 11.16
C ILE A 99 -10.10 -5.73 10.56
N ALA A 100 -9.72 -6.12 9.35
CA ALA A 100 -8.57 -5.55 8.67
C ALA A 100 -8.90 -5.20 7.23
N GLY A 101 -8.29 -4.14 6.71
CA GLY A 101 -8.38 -3.75 5.31
C GLY A 101 -7.10 -3.08 4.84
N GLY A 102 -7.15 -2.54 3.63
CA GLY A 102 -6.03 -1.83 3.01
C GLY A 102 -5.27 -2.67 1.97
N PRO A 103 -4.22 -2.08 1.36
CA PRO A 103 -3.47 -2.70 0.27
C PRO A 103 -2.92 -4.09 0.57
N LEU A 104 -2.38 -4.33 1.78
CA LEU A 104 -1.86 -5.65 2.15
C LEU A 104 -2.97 -6.71 2.08
N VAL A 105 -4.08 -6.44 2.77
CA VAL A 105 -5.22 -7.36 2.87
C VAL A 105 -5.84 -7.63 1.51
N THR A 106 -5.90 -6.60 0.66
CA THR A 106 -6.46 -6.72 -0.69
C THR A 106 -5.55 -7.54 -1.61
N LEU A 107 -4.22 -7.50 -1.43
CA LEU A 107 -3.28 -8.32 -2.20
C LEU A 107 -3.27 -9.79 -1.76
N ASN A 108 -3.32 -10.03 -0.46
CA ASN A 108 -3.28 -11.38 0.09
C ASN A 108 -3.96 -11.41 1.47
N PRO A 109 -5.25 -11.78 1.53
CA PRO A 109 -5.98 -11.79 2.80
C PRO A 109 -5.56 -12.95 3.73
N GLU A 110 -4.97 -14.03 3.20
CA GLU A 110 -4.59 -15.20 4.00
C GLU A 110 -3.50 -14.91 5.02
N ILE A 111 -2.67 -13.88 4.81
CA ILE A 111 -1.62 -13.49 5.76
C ILE A 111 -2.18 -12.90 7.07
N VAL A 112 -3.43 -12.40 7.05
CA VAL A 112 -4.12 -11.86 8.23
C VAL A 112 -5.26 -12.75 8.72
N ALA A 113 -5.67 -13.73 7.92
CA ALA A 113 -6.85 -14.57 8.15
C ALA A 113 -6.94 -15.20 9.56
N PRO A 114 -5.87 -15.72 10.17
CA PRO A 114 -5.97 -16.30 11.52
C PRO A 114 -6.37 -15.28 12.60
N PHE A 115 -6.15 -13.99 12.36
CA PHE A 115 -6.24 -12.93 13.36
C PHE A 115 -7.46 -12.02 13.19
N VAL A 116 -8.33 -12.25 12.20
CA VAL A 116 -9.44 -11.33 11.92
C VAL A 116 -10.77 -12.07 11.88
N ASP A 117 -11.82 -11.40 12.31
CA ASP A 117 -13.21 -11.83 12.13
C ASP A 117 -13.63 -11.71 10.67
N PHE A 118 -13.23 -10.62 10.02
CA PHE A 118 -13.26 -10.51 8.57
C PHE A 118 -12.17 -9.55 8.06
N ALA A 119 -11.77 -9.75 6.82
CA ALA A 119 -10.89 -8.88 6.06
C ALA A 119 -11.69 -8.18 4.95
N PHE A 120 -11.44 -6.89 4.74
CA PHE A 120 -12.05 -6.10 3.67
C PHE A 120 -11.10 -5.99 2.48
N ILE A 121 -11.53 -6.50 1.34
CA ILE A 121 -10.78 -6.63 0.09
C ILE A 121 -11.29 -5.59 -0.90
N GLY A 122 -10.44 -4.60 -1.20
CA GLY A 122 -10.77 -3.48 -2.07
C GLY A 122 -11.06 -2.20 -1.31
N GLU A 123 -12.04 -1.43 -1.80
CA GLU A 123 -12.29 -0.05 -1.40
C GLU A 123 -13.54 0.05 -0.51
N GLY A 124 -13.36 0.53 0.73
CA GLY A 124 -14.36 0.42 1.79
C GLY A 124 -15.35 1.57 1.86
N GLU A 125 -15.14 2.67 1.15
CA GLU A 125 -15.81 3.93 1.43
C GLU A 125 -17.35 3.87 1.32
N GLU A 126 -17.87 3.14 0.34
CA GLU A 126 -19.32 2.95 0.16
C GLU A 126 -19.95 1.91 1.10
N ILE A 127 -19.22 0.83 1.42
CA ILE A 127 -19.79 -0.33 2.10
C ILE A 127 -19.54 -0.28 3.60
N PHE A 128 -18.44 0.33 4.04
CA PHE A 128 -18.07 0.35 5.45
C PHE A 128 -19.14 0.98 6.36
N PRO A 129 -19.80 2.12 5.99
CA PRO A 129 -20.92 2.64 6.77
C PRO A 129 -22.10 1.66 6.89
N GLN A 130 -22.36 0.88 5.84
CA GLN A 130 -23.42 -0.14 5.83
C GLN A 130 -23.07 -1.31 6.75
N ILE A 131 -21.81 -1.75 6.76
CA ILE A 131 -21.29 -2.76 7.68
C ILE A 131 -21.46 -2.29 9.12
N LEU A 132 -21.10 -1.04 9.44
CA LEU A 132 -21.25 -0.48 10.78
C LEU A 132 -22.73 -0.40 11.21
N ALA A 133 -23.63 -0.03 10.30
CA ALA A 133 -25.06 0.00 10.57
C ALA A 133 -25.64 -1.40 10.81
N PHE A 134 -25.27 -2.39 9.98
CA PHE A 134 -25.66 -3.79 10.14
C PHE A 134 -25.13 -4.37 11.45
N TRP A 135 -23.85 -4.16 11.74
CA TRP A 135 -23.22 -4.67 12.95
C TRP A 135 -23.93 -4.15 14.20
N ARG A 136 -24.22 -2.84 14.22
CA ARG A 136 -24.95 -2.18 15.31
C ARG A 136 -26.33 -2.80 15.53
N GLU A 137 -27.08 -3.01 14.45
CA GLU A 137 -28.42 -3.57 14.52
C GLU A 137 -28.39 -5.03 14.98
N GLY A 138 -27.45 -5.82 14.46
CA GLY A 138 -27.20 -7.18 14.93
C GLY A 138 -26.90 -7.22 16.43
N LYS A 139 -26.02 -6.34 16.93
CA LYS A 139 -25.67 -6.29 18.35
C LYS A 139 -26.86 -5.89 19.24
N ARG A 140 -27.67 -4.91 18.82
CA ARG A 140 -28.89 -4.49 19.53
C ARG A 140 -29.95 -5.59 19.59
N ASN A 141 -30.08 -6.37 18.53
CA ASN A 141 -31.05 -7.47 18.44
C ASN A 141 -30.53 -8.79 19.01
N GLY A 142 -29.33 -8.82 19.58
CA GLY A 142 -28.72 -10.04 20.12
C GLY A 142 -28.45 -11.10 19.06
N MET A 143 -28.20 -10.70 17.82
CA MET A 143 -27.84 -11.61 16.73
C MET A 143 -26.48 -12.29 17.05
N PRO A 144 -26.39 -13.63 16.98
CA PRO A 144 -25.12 -14.32 17.21
C PRO A 144 -24.02 -13.86 16.24
N ARG A 145 -22.79 -13.75 16.72
CA ARG A 145 -21.61 -13.34 15.94
C ARG A 145 -21.45 -14.16 14.65
N LEU A 146 -21.67 -15.47 14.73
CA LEU A 146 -21.59 -16.38 13.59
C LEU A 146 -22.61 -16.03 12.49
N GLU A 147 -23.86 -15.73 12.87
CA GLU A 147 -24.91 -15.36 11.90
C GLU A 147 -24.66 -13.97 11.29
N MET A 148 -24.13 -13.04 12.08
CA MET A 148 -23.65 -11.76 11.56
C MET A 148 -22.53 -11.95 10.55
N LYS A 149 -21.54 -12.82 10.84
CA LYS A 149 -20.43 -13.13 9.92
C LYS A 149 -20.92 -13.76 8.61
N LYS A 150 -21.84 -14.73 8.66
CA LYS A 150 -22.45 -15.33 7.46
C LYS A 150 -23.13 -14.28 6.60
N THR A 151 -23.95 -13.42 7.21
CA THR A 151 -24.64 -12.33 6.51
C THR A 151 -23.66 -11.35 5.89
N LEU A 152 -22.67 -10.88 6.65
CA LEU A 152 -21.64 -9.96 6.16
C LEU A 152 -20.82 -10.56 5.01
N SER A 153 -20.57 -11.87 5.00
CA SER A 153 -19.81 -12.52 3.92
C SER A 153 -20.46 -12.39 2.54
N SER A 154 -21.77 -12.14 2.49
CA SER A 154 -22.49 -11.89 1.23
C SER A 154 -22.17 -10.54 0.58
N LEU A 155 -21.58 -9.61 1.34
CA LEU A 155 -21.21 -8.29 0.83
C LEU A 155 -19.91 -8.38 0.02
N PRO A 156 -19.81 -7.66 -1.11
CA PRO A 156 -18.56 -7.59 -1.84
C PRO A 156 -17.46 -6.97 -0.99
N GLY A 157 -16.25 -7.50 -1.15
CA GLY A 157 -15.07 -7.16 -0.37
C GLY A 157 -14.99 -7.85 0.99
N VAL A 158 -16.06 -8.43 1.54
CA VAL A 158 -16.02 -9.02 2.87
C VAL A 158 -15.56 -10.47 2.81
N TYR A 159 -14.33 -10.70 3.25
CA TYR A 159 -13.77 -12.03 3.40
C TYR A 159 -13.84 -12.49 4.87
N VAL A 160 -14.54 -13.60 5.15
CA VAL A 160 -14.60 -14.21 6.49
C VAL A 160 -13.74 -15.47 6.56
N PRO A 161 -12.61 -15.46 7.29
CA PRO A 161 -11.71 -16.62 7.41
C PRO A 161 -12.36 -17.89 7.95
N GLU A 162 -13.30 -17.74 8.89
CA GLU A 162 -14.04 -18.87 9.49
C GLU A 162 -14.86 -19.64 8.44
N GLY A 163 -15.32 -18.97 7.37
CA GLY A 163 -16.08 -19.58 6.30
C GLY A 163 -15.25 -20.31 5.24
N VAL A 164 -13.91 -20.31 5.35
CA VAL A 164 -12.99 -20.81 4.31
C VAL A 164 -11.92 -21.69 4.92
N ILE A 165 -11.88 -22.95 4.49
CA ILE A 165 -10.93 -23.97 4.94
C ILE A 165 -9.86 -24.18 3.86
N PRO A 166 -8.60 -23.78 4.09
CA PRO A 166 -7.52 -24.07 3.14
C PRO A 166 -7.16 -25.56 3.18
N ILE A 167 -7.00 -26.17 1.99
CA ILE A 167 -6.62 -27.58 1.84
C ILE A 167 -5.13 -27.66 1.53
N TYR A 168 -4.41 -28.45 2.31
CA TYR A 168 -2.98 -28.67 2.16
C TYR A 168 -2.66 -30.12 1.78
N ARG A 169 -1.69 -30.29 0.87
CA ARG A 169 -1.10 -31.59 0.54
C ARG A 169 0.41 -31.45 0.55
N ASP A 170 1.09 -32.28 1.34
CA ASP A 170 2.55 -32.25 1.51
C ASP A 170 3.13 -30.88 1.89
N GLY A 171 2.33 -30.04 2.58
CA GLY A 171 2.71 -28.68 3.00
C GLY A 171 2.41 -27.57 1.99
N ASP A 172 1.96 -27.92 0.78
CA ASP A 172 1.56 -27.00 -0.26
C ASP A 172 0.04 -26.77 -0.26
N LEU A 173 -0.38 -25.53 -0.51
CA LEU A 173 -1.78 -25.16 -0.66
C LEU A 173 -2.28 -25.70 -2.01
N VAL A 174 -3.35 -26.51 -1.97
CA VAL A 174 -3.91 -27.14 -3.18
C VAL A 174 -5.37 -26.77 -3.44
N GLY A 175 -6.04 -26.09 -2.51
CA GLY A 175 -7.44 -25.72 -2.67
C GLY A 175 -8.01 -24.98 -1.47
N PHE A 176 -9.29 -24.61 -1.61
CA PHE A 176 -10.11 -24.06 -0.55
C PHE A 176 -11.45 -24.78 -0.54
N GLU A 177 -11.96 -25.09 0.64
CA GLU A 177 -13.33 -25.52 0.86
C GLU A 177 -14.11 -24.41 1.54
N LYS A 178 -15.37 -24.24 1.11
CA LYS A 178 -16.29 -23.25 1.67
C LYS A 178 -17.16 -23.92 2.73
N GLN A 179 -17.32 -23.29 3.88
CA GLN A 179 -18.28 -23.73 4.90
C GLN A 179 -19.72 -23.31 4.55
N ASP A 180 -20.69 -24.07 5.04
CA ASP A 180 -22.11 -23.81 4.81
C ASP A 180 -22.56 -22.45 5.38
N GLY A 181 -23.38 -21.75 4.61
CA GLY A 181 -23.90 -20.42 4.97
C GLY A 181 -22.94 -19.26 4.69
N PHE A 182 -21.71 -19.52 4.25
CA PHE A 182 -20.77 -18.48 3.83
C PHE A 182 -20.74 -18.30 2.30
N PHE A 183 -20.33 -17.09 1.89
CA PHE A 183 -20.10 -16.73 0.50
C PHE A 183 -18.61 -16.74 0.19
N PHE A 184 -18.26 -17.42 -0.89
CA PHE A 184 -16.90 -17.59 -1.40
C PHE A 184 -16.99 -18.11 -2.86
N PRO A 185 -16.11 -17.69 -3.79
CA PRO A 185 -15.00 -16.73 -3.61
C PRO A 185 -15.47 -15.28 -3.39
N VAL A 186 -14.56 -14.41 -2.96
CA VAL A 186 -14.88 -13.02 -2.59
C VAL A 186 -14.69 -12.12 -3.80
N LEU A 187 -15.71 -11.32 -4.13
CA LEU A 187 -15.59 -10.28 -5.14
C LEU A 187 -14.92 -9.04 -4.53
N ARG A 188 -13.83 -8.54 -5.11
CA ARG A 188 -13.16 -7.32 -4.66
C ARG A 188 -14.11 -6.12 -4.79
N GLN A 189 -14.23 -5.31 -3.74
CA GLN A 189 -15.04 -4.10 -3.80
C GLN A 189 -14.32 -2.96 -4.52
N VAL A 190 -15.05 -2.30 -5.43
CA VAL A 190 -14.60 -1.12 -6.17
C VAL A 190 -15.65 -0.02 -6.00
N THR A 191 -15.21 1.21 -5.77
CA THR A 191 -16.08 2.33 -5.42
C THR A 191 -16.23 3.38 -6.54
N HIS A 192 -17.28 4.18 -6.53
CA HIS A 192 -17.42 5.35 -7.39
C HIS A 192 -16.78 6.58 -6.72
N LEU A 193 -15.68 7.07 -7.29
CA LEU A 193 -14.83 8.08 -6.64
C LEU A 193 -15.50 9.44 -6.41
N ASP A 194 -16.57 9.77 -7.16
CA ASP A 194 -17.31 11.03 -6.98
C ASP A 194 -18.35 11.01 -5.85
N LEU A 195 -18.54 9.88 -5.16
CA LEU A 195 -19.52 9.80 -4.07
C LEU A 195 -18.99 10.37 -2.74
N PHE A 196 -17.68 10.60 -2.64
CA PHE A 196 -17.03 11.03 -1.40
C PHE A 196 -15.72 11.77 -1.68
N GLU A 197 -15.32 12.63 -0.74
CA GLU A 197 -14.01 13.27 -0.80
C GLU A 197 -12.92 12.35 -0.23
N THR A 198 -11.75 12.37 -0.86
CA THR A 198 -10.52 11.77 -0.29
C THR A 198 -9.43 12.82 -0.30
N ARG A 199 -9.35 13.52 0.83
CA ARG A 199 -8.38 14.59 1.09
C ARG A 199 -7.87 14.51 2.52
N THR A 200 -6.97 15.41 2.88
CA THR A 200 -6.60 15.60 4.27
C THR A 200 -7.81 16.17 5.04
N PHE A 201 -8.26 15.43 6.05
CA PHE A 201 -9.32 15.81 7.00
C PHE A 201 -8.74 16.18 8.37
N ILE A 202 -7.63 15.54 8.76
CA ILE A 202 -6.96 15.80 10.03
C ILE A 202 -5.61 16.43 9.75
N TYR A 203 -5.44 17.64 10.25
CA TYR A 203 -4.20 18.40 10.17
C TYR A 203 -3.41 18.21 11.45
N ALA A 204 -2.23 17.60 11.33
CA ALA A 204 -1.39 17.32 12.48
C ALA A 204 0.01 17.91 12.28
N PRO A 205 0.51 18.76 13.21
CA PRO A 205 1.85 19.34 13.11
C PRO A 205 2.98 18.31 13.07
N SER A 206 2.74 17.10 13.59
CA SER A 206 3.68 15.99 13.59
C SER A 206 3.58 15.08 12.35
N ALA A 207 2.67 15.34 11.40
CA ALA A 207 2.56 14.53 10.18
C ALA A 207 3.78 14.71 9.25
N TYR A 208 4.14 13.66 8.48
CA TYR A 208 5.24 13.75 7.49
C TYR A 208 5.02 14.88 6.47
N PHE A 209 3.76 15.14 6.10
CA PHE A 209 3.36 16.20 5.18
C PHE A 209 2.62 17.35 5.90
N ARG A 210 3.12 17.76 7.07
CA ARG A 210 2.47 18.76 7.97
C ARG A 210 2.15 20.12 7.37
N GLU A 211 2.72 20.50 6.23
CA GLU A 211 2.44 21.76 5.53
C GLU A 211 1.62 21.55 4.25
N THR A 212 1.30 20.30 3.89
CA THR A 212 0.72 19.94 2.60
C THR A 212 -0.64 19.28 2.80
N ALA A 213 -1.65 19.79 2.12
CA ALA A 213 -2.95 19.12 2.04
C ALA A 213 -2.92 18.12 0.89
N LEU A 214 -3.04 16.84 1.21
CA LEU A 214 -3.14 15.78 0.22
C LEU A 214 -4.56 15.71 -0.36
N ILE A 215 -4.69 15.58 -1.69
CA ILE A 215 -5.95 15.46 -2.41
C ILE A 215 -5.82 14.34 -3.45
N GLU A 216 -6.70 13.34 -3.37
CA GLU A 216 -6.71 12.23 -4.33
C GLU A 216 -7.50 12.58 -5.59
N VAL A 217 -6.88 12.58 -6.76
CA VAL A 217 -7.54 12.89 -8.05
C VAL A 217 -7.96 11.64 -8.83
N ASN A 218 -7.31 10.50 -8.60
CA ASN A 218 -7.66 9.24 -9.27
C ASN A 218 -7.21 7.99 -8.52
N ARG A 219 -7.82 6.86 -8.89
CA ARG A 219 -7.41 5.49 -8.51
C ARG A 219 -7.24 4.65 -9.77
N GLY A 220 -6.21 3.81 -9.78
CA GLY A 220 -5.86 3.01 -10.95
C GLY A 220 -4.97 3.76 -11.94
N CYS A 221 -4.42 3.03 -12.90
CA CYS A 221 -3.37 3.54 -13.77
C CYS A 221 -3.61 3.02 -15.20
N ALA A 222 -3.42 3.88 -16.20
CA ALA A 222 -3.53 3.49 -17.61
C ALA A 222 -2.36 2.58 -18.06
N TYR A 223 -1.24 2.63 -17.32
CA TYR A 223 -0.04 1.88 -17.65
C TYR A 223 -0.11 0.43 -17.21
N ARG A 224 0.53 -0.43 -18.00
CA ARG A 224 0.53 -1.88 -17.83
C ARG A 224 1.86 -2.41 -17.28
N CYS A 225 2.48 -1.67 -16.36
CA CYS A 225 3.71 -2.12 -15.71
C CYS A 225 3.48 -3.49 -15.06
N ARG A 226 4.34 -4.46 -15.38
CA ARG A 226 4.11 -5.88 -15.04
C ARG A 226 4.32 -6.20 -13.58
N PHE A 227 5.10 -5.37 -12.88
CA PHE A 227 5.48 -5.53 -11.47
C PHE A 227 4.57 -4.77 -10.50
N CYS A 228 3.76 -3.83 -10.99
CA CYS A 228 3.08 -2.86 -10.13
C CYS A 228 1.82 -3.45 -9.50
N ALA A 229 1.86 -3.68 -8.18
CA ALA A 229 0.69 -4.10 -7.40
C ALA A 229 -0.45 -3.07 -7.42
N GLY A 230 -0.13 -1.78 -7.44
CA GLY A 230 -1.12 -0.69 -7.51
C GLY A 230 -2.02 -0.77 -8.74
N ARG A 231 -1.51 -1.33 -9.86
CA ARG A 231 -2.34 -1.59 -11.04
C ARG A 231 -3.47 -2.56 -10.74
N TYR A 232 -3.20 -3.64 -10.02
CA TYR A 232 -4.23 -4.62 -9.66
C TYR A 232 -5.17 -4.04 -8.62
N LEU A 233 -4.61 -3.55 -7.51
CA LEU A 233 -5.34 -3.05 -6.35
C LEU A 233 -6.41 -2.02 -6.71
N TYR A 234 -6.07 -1.09 -7.62
CA TYR A 234 -6.90 0.07 -7.91
C TYR A 234 -7.55 0.02 -9.30
N SER A 235 -7.40 -1.07 -10.06
CA SER A 235 -8.05 -1.22 -11.37
C SER A 235 -9.59 -1.30 -11.25
N PRO A 236 -10.35 -0.74 -12.20
CA PRO A 236 -9.90 0.05 -13.37
C PRO A 236 -9.52 1.49 -13.00
N LEU A 237 -8.84 2.19 -13.92
CA LEU A 237 -8.59 3.63 -13.80
C LEU A 237 -9.93 4.38 -13.68
N ARG A 238 -10.12 5.07 -12.57
CA ARG A 238 -11.26 5.92 -12.25
C ARG A 238 -10.73 7.26 -11.76
N GLN A 239 -11.44 8.32 -12.08
CA GLN A 239 -11.00 9.69 -11.87
C GLN A 239 -12.12 10.47 -11.21
N ARG A 240 -11.77 11.46 -10.38
CA ARG A 240 -12.75 12.36 -9.79
C ARG A 240 -13.11 13.48 -10.75
N SER A 241 -14.37 13.86 -10.79
CA SER A 241 -14.84 15.07 -11.46
C SER A 241 -14.04 16.28 -11.00
N PHE A 242 -13.78 17.20 -11.94
CA PHE A 242 -13.07 18.44 -11.65
C PHE A 242 -13.79 19.25 -10.56
N GLN A 243 -15.12 19.26 -10.56
CA GLN A 243 -15.95 19.95 -9.58
C GLN A 243 -15.72 19.41 -8.16
N LEU A 244 -15.63 18.08 -7.99
CA LEU A 244 -15.32 17.50 -6.69
C LEU A 244 -13.89 17.86 -6.24
N VAL A 245 -12.93 17.86 -7.16
CA VAL A 245 -11.55 18.28 -6.86
C VAL A 245 -11.48 19.75 -6.42
N GLN A 246 -12.25 20.64 -7.06
CA GLN A 246 -12.37 22.04 -6.64
C GLN A 246 -12.97 22.16 -5.23
N GLY A 247 -14.06 21.45 -4.94
CA GLY A 247 -14.65 21.43 -3.60
C GLY A 247 -13.66 20.94 -2.54
N MET A 248 -12.87 19.90 -2.83
CA MET A 248 -11.81 19.43 -1.95
C MET A 248 -10.71 20.49 -1.73
N LEU A 249 -10.32 21.23 -2.77
CA LEU A 249 -9.35 22.32 -2.68
C LEU A 249 -9.85 23.48 -1.82
N GLU A 250 -11.10 23.88 -2.00
CA GLU A 250 -11.75 24.92 -1.20
C GLU A 250 -11.79 24.51 0.28
N ASN A 251 -12.15 23.26 0.55
CA ASN A 251 -12.23 22.72 1.91
C ASN A 251 -10.88 22.64 2.65
N VAL A 252 -9.75 22.65 1.94
CA VAL A 252 -8.41 22.68 2.57
C VAL A 252 -7.77 24.08 2.54
N SER A 253 -8.35 25.02 1.82
CA SER A 253 -7.74 26.33 1.55
C SER A 253 -7.55 27.20 2.79
N GLY A 254 -8.37 27.00 3.83
CA GLY A 254 -8.21 27.70 5.11
C GLY A 254 -7.01 27.22 5.95
N TRP A 255 -6.34 26.14 5.56
CA TRP A 255 -5.25 25.55 6.32
C TRP A 255 -3.88 25.65 5.64
N THR A 256 -3.81 25.41 4.33
CA THR A 256 -2.54 25.55 3.58
C THR A 256 -2.78 25.95 2.13
N ASP A 257 -1.75 26.54 1.54
CA ASP A 257 -1.66 26.79 0.10
C ASP A 257 -0.91 25.68 -0.62
N ARG A 258 -0.23 24.77 0.10
CA ARG A 258 0.55 23.68 -0.51
C ARG A 258 -0.30 22.43 -0.72
N ILE A 259 -0.51 22.05 -1.96
CA ILE A 259 -1.40 20.99 -2.39
C ILE A 259 -0.61 19.79 -2.92
N GLY A 260 -0.79 18.64 -2.27
CA GLY A 260 -0.24 17.36 -2.68
C GLY A 260 -1.23 16.56 -3.51
N LEU A 261 -1.06 16.52 -4.83
CA LEU A 261 -1.90 15.65 -5.66
C LEU A 261 -1.49 14.19 -5.48
N VAL A 262 -2.47 13.37 -5.12
CA VAL A 262 -2.32 11.92 -4.90
C VAL A 262 -3.11 11.19 -5.97
N GLY A 263 -2.50 10.16 -6.54
CA GLY A 263 -3.14 9.30 -7.53
C GLY A 263 -2.16 8.25 -8.02
N SER A 264 -2.68 7.16 -8.55
CA SER A 264 -1.85 6.12 -9.18
C SER A 264 -1.29 6.58 -10.53
N ASP A 265 -1.90 7.59 -11.16
CA ASP A 265 -1.38 8.24 -12.37
C ASP A 265 -1.91 9.67 -12.52
N VAL A 266 -1.37 10.62 -11.76
CA VAL A 266 -1.82 12.03 -11.78
C VAL A 266 -1.71 12.65 -13.18
N LEU A 267 -0.73 12.26 -13.99
CA LEU A 267 -0.52 12.82 -15.33
C LEU A 267 -1.59 12.42 -16.36
N SER A 268 -2.31 11.33 -16.11
CA SER A 268 -3.42 10.92 -16.98
C SER A 268 -4.77 11.49 -16.54
N TYR A 269 -4.81 12.39 -15.55
CA TYR A 269 -6.03 13.11 -15.19
C TYR A 269 -6.47 14.02 -16.35
N PRO A 270 -7.72 13.92 -16.87
CA PRO A 270 -8.11 14.55 -18.13
C PRO A 270 -8.06 16.08 -18.04
N GLU A 271 -8.50 16.62 -16.91
CA GLU A 271 -8.54 18.05 -16.61
C GLU A 271 -7.25 18.55 -15.92
N LEU A 272 -6.12 17.81 -16.03
CA LEU A 272 -4.89 18.18 -15.33
C LEU A 272 -4.41 19.60 -15.63
N GLU A 273 -4.39 20.00 -16.90
CA GLU A 273 -3.93 21.36 -17.22
C GLU A 273 -4.85 22.43 -16.66
N GLU A 274 -6.17 22.18 -16.64
CA GLU A 274 -7.15 23.08 -16.03
C GLU A 274 -6.96 23.14 -14.51
N LEU A 275 -6.75 22.00 -13.86
CA LEU A 275 -6.42 21.90 -12.45
C LEU A 275 -5.14 22.67 -12.11
N LEU A 276 -4.07 22.53 -12.89
CA LEU A 276 -2.84 23.27 -12.69
C LEU A 276 -3.05 24.78 -12.84
N ARG A 277 -3.83 25.23 -13.84
CA ARG A 277 -4.17 26.65 -14.00
C ARG A 277 -5.01 27.15 -12.82
N TYR A 278 -5.98 26.37 -12.35
CA TYR A 278 -6.79 26.69 -11.18
C TYR A 278 -5.91 26.88 -9.95
N LEU A 279 -5.00 25.94 -9.66
CA LEU A 279 -4.05 26.07 -8.55
C LEU A 279 -3.25 27.38 -8.64
N MET A 280 -2.75 27.73 -9.83
CA MET A 280 -1.99 28.97 -10.03
C MET A 280 -2.82 30.25 -9.83
N VAL A 281 -4.05 30.29 -10.35
CA VAL A 281 -4.96 31.45 -10.18
C VAL A 281 -5.30 31.65 -8.71
N HIS A 282 -5.46 30.56 -7.97
CA HIS A 282 -5.75 30.56 -6.54
C HIS A 282 -4.48 30.59 -5.66
N GLN A 283 -3.32 30.88 -6.23
CA GLN A 283 -2.03 31.03 -5.53
C GLN A 283 -1.64 29.80 -4.68
N LYS A 284 -2.02 28.61 -5.14
CA LYS A 284 -1.67 27.33 -4.51
C LYS A 284 -0.36 26.78 -5.06
N GLU A 285 0.44 26.15 -4.20
CA GLU A 285 1.71 25.52 -4.55
C GLU A 285 1.54 24.01 -4.72
N LEU A 286 1.86 23.49 -5.90
CA LEU A 286 1.79 22.06 -6.22
C LEU A 286 2.97 21.29 -5.64
N THR A 287 2.65 20.15 -5.04
CA THR A 287 3.57 19.02 -4.89
C THR A 287 2.87 17.73 -5.33
N CYS A 288 3.64 16.75 -5.77
CA CYS A 288 3.13 15.43 -6.11
C CYS A 288 4.24 14.39 -5.93
N SER A 289 3.86 13.11 -5.95
CA SER A 289 4.81 12.00 -5.90
C SER A 289 5.52 11.80 -7.25
N SER A 290 5.95 10.57 -7.55
CA SER A 290 6.60 10.22 -8.80
C SER A 290 5.68 10.38 -10.01
N LEU A 291 6.21 10.95 -11.09
CA LEU A 291 5.50 11.18 -12.35
C LEU A 291 5.94 10.21 -13.44
N SER A 292 5.02 9.89 -14.35
CA SER A 292 5.31 9.04 -15.50
C SER A 292 6.21 9.77 -16.50
N GLY A 293 7.45 9.32 -16.63
CA GLY A 293 8.37 9.83 -17.66
C GLY A 293 7.82 9.66 -19.09
N LEU A 294 7.00 8.62 -19.32
CA LEU A 294 6.36 8.40 -20.62
C LEU A 294 5.37 9.52 -20.95
N ARG A 295 4.47 9.89 -20.02
CA ARG A 295 3.55 11.03 -20.21
C ARG A 295 4.30 12.34 -20.41
N LEU A 296 5.34 12.59 -19.61
CA LEU A 296 6.14 13.82 -19.75
C LEU A 296 6.85 13.91 -21.10
N ARG A 297 7.25 12.77 -21.68
CA ARG A 297 7.84 12.72 -23.02
C ARG A 297 6.82 12.96 -24.13
N GLU A 298 5.60 12.44 -23.96
CA GLU A 298 4.47 12.60 -24.89
C GLU A 298 3.93 14.04 -24.90
N ASN A 299 3.85 14.68 -23.72
CA ASN A 299 3.41 16.08 -23.59
C ASN A 299 4.42 16.90 -22.76
N GLN A 300 5.40 17.48 -23.45
CA GLN A 300 6.47 18.27 -22.83
C GLN A 300 5.98 19.59 -22.22
N SER A 301 4.82 20.11 -22.64
CA SER A 301 4.24 21.34 -22.07
C SER A 301 3.91 21.18 -20.58
N LEU A 302 3.64 19.95 -20.14
CA LEU A 302 3.40 19.62 -18.74
C LEU A 302 4.59 19.97 -17.84
N LEU A 303 5.83 19.83 -18.33
CA LEU A 303 7.01 20.22 -17.54
C LEU A 303 6.95 21.69 -17.13
N SER A 304 6.58 22.56 -18.09
CA SER A 304 6.46 24.00 -17.84
C SER A 304 5.30 24.31 -16.90
N LEU A 305 4.15 23.65 -17.07
CA LEU A 305 3.00 23.84 -16.20
C LEU A 305 3.26 23.36 -14.77
N LEU A 306 3.87 22.19 -14.59
CA LEU A 306 4.23 21.64 -13.28
C LEU A 306 5.22 22.57 -12.55
N HIS A 307 6.25 23.04 -13.24
CA HIS A 307 7.23 23.97 -12.68
C HIS A 307 6.59 25.30 -12.28
N ARG A 308 5.74 25.88 -13.14
CA ARG A 308 4.98 27.11 -12.85
C ARG A 308 3.97 26.93 -11.71
N GLY A 309 3.41 25.74 -11.57
CA GLY A 309 2.54 25.36 -10.46
C GLY A 309 3.27 25.21 -9.12
N GLY A 310 4.60 25.33 -9.09
CA GLY A 310 5.40 25.31 -7.86
C GLY A 310 6.28 24.08 -7.68
N LEU A 311 6.17 23.06 -8.54
CA LEU A 311 6.97 21.85 -8.41
C LEU A 311 8.45 22.14 -8.71
N ARG A 312 9.31 22.02 -7.69
CA ARG A 312 10.77 22.25 -7.81
C ARG A 312 11.58 20.98 -8.02
N THR A 313 11.14 19.86 -7.41
CA THR A 313 11.80 18.56 -7.57
C THR A 313 10.98 17.66 -8.50
N LEU A 314 11.57 17.26 -9.62
CA LEU A 314 10.94 16.31 -10.54
C LEU A 314 11.36 14.89 -10.17
N THR A 315 10.41 14.07 -9.72
CA THR A 315 10.65 12.65 -9.43
C THR A 315 10.11 11.77 -10.57
N ILE A 316 10.97 10.99 -11.21
CA ILE A 316 10.62 10.08 -12.32
C ILE A 316 11.26 8.71 -12.10
N ALA A 317 10.66 7.66 -12.67
CA ALA A 317 11.09 6.28 -12.45
C ALA A 317 11.49 5.58 -13.76
N PRO A 318 12.80 5.60 -14.11
CA PRO A 318 13.34 4.77 -15.17
C PRO A 318 13.24 3.27 -14.90
N GLU A 319 13.29 2.87 -13.62
CA GLU A 319 13.33 1.48 -13.10
C GLU A 319 14.60 0.70 -13.46
N SER A 320 15.18 0.95 -14.63
CA SER A 320 16.35 0.26 -15.17
C SER A 320 17.04 1.14 -16.22
N GLY A 321 18.36 1.09 -16.31
CA GLY A 321 19.18 1.65 -17.40
C GLY A 321 19.23 0.78 -18.65
N SER A 322 18.91 -0.51 -18.51
CA SER A 322 18.72 -1.42 -19.65
C SER A 322 17.36 -1.22 -20.30
N CYS A 323 17.34 -0.84 -21.58
CA CYS A 323 16.11 -0.68 -22.36
C CYS A 323 15.33 -2.00 -22.49
N ARG A 324 16.03 -3.12 -22.69
CA ARG A 324 15.44 -4.46 -22.74
C ARG A 324 14.67 -4.78 -21.46
N LEU A 325 15.26 -4.50 -20.29
CA LEU A 325 14.61 -4.72 -19.00
C LEU A 325 13.46 -3.75 -18.75
N ARG A 326 13.56 -2.48 -19.15
CA ARG A 326 12.41 -1.55 -19.09
C ARG A 326 11.22 -2.07 -19.89
N ARG A 327 11.44 -2.52 -21.14
CA ARG A 327 10.39 -3.15 -21.96
C ARG A 327 9.83 -4.39 -21.30
N PHE A 328 10.70 -5.25 -20.76
CA PHE A 328 10.26 -6.42 -19.98
C PHE A 328 9.36 -6.01 -18.82
N LEU A 329 9.65 -4.94 -18.09
CA LEU A 329 8.82 -4.42 -16.98
C LEU A 329 7.54 -3.71 -17.44
N GLY A 330 7.32 -3.53 -18.74
CA GLY A 330 6.18 -2.80 -19.29
C GLY A 330 6.36 -1.28 -19.31
N LYS A 331 7.60 -0.81 -19.49
CA LYS A 331 7.98 0.61 -19.67
C LYS A 331 8.63 0.80 -21.06
N GLY A 332 8.38 1.94 -21.71
CA GLY A 332 8.63 2.10 -23.16
C GLY A 332 9.85 2.92 -23.61
N LEU A 333 10.35 3.84 -22.79
CA LEU A 333 11.35 4.84 -23.24
C LEU A 333 12.75 4.25 -23.46
N GLN A 334 13.40 4.67 -24.55
CA GLN A 334 14.82 4.48 -24.86
C GLN A 334 15.70 5.32 -23.92
N ASN A 335 17.01 5.02 -23.87
CA ASN A 335 17.94 5.75 -23.01
C ASN A 335 18.08 7.21 -23.45
N GLU A 336 18.09 7.45 -24.76
CA GLU A 336 18.21 8.76 -25.37
C GLU A 336 16.97 9.62 -25.07
N GLU A 337 15.77 9.03 -25.12
CA GLU A 337 14.53 9.73 -24.75
C GLU A 337 14.50 10.13 -23.27
N TRP A 338 15.03 9.28 -22.38
CA TRP A 338 15.20 9.65 -20.97
C TRP A 338 16.20 10.78 -20.77
N LYS A 339 17.32 10.74 -21.51
CA LYS A 339 18.31 11.80 -21.48
C LYS A 339 17.66 13.11 -21.88
N GLU A 340 17.03 13.16 -23.06
CA GLU A 340 16.28 14.33 -23.56
C GLU A 340 15.29 14.87 -22.53
N LEU A 341 14.47 14.01 -21.94
CA LEU A 341 13.50 14.40 -20.92
C LEU A 341 14.17 15.09 -19.72
N VAL A 342 15.29 14.55 -19.26
CA VAL A 342 16.07 15.12 -18.16
C VAL A 342 16.69 16.47 -18.56
N GLU A 343 17.25 16.60 -19.77
CA GLU A 343 17.79 17.89 -20.23
C GLU A 343 16.70 18.96 -20.32
N GLN A 344 15.51 18.58 -20.78
CA GLN A 344 14.36 19.46 -20.85
C GLN A 344 13.88 19.92 -19.47
N ALA A 345 13.81 19.01 -18.50
CA ALA A 345 13.47 19.37 -17.13
C ALA A 345 14.47 20.39 -16.54
N VAL A 346 15.76 20.21 -16.77
CA VAL A 346 16.77 21.20 -16.34
C VAL A 346 16.59 22.54 -17.04
N LYS A 347 16.32 22.55 -18.36
CA LYS A 347 16.08 23.78 -19.14
C LYS A 347 14.84 24.55 -18.66
N VAL A 348 13.78 23.84 -18.26
CA VAL A 348 12.55 24.46 -17.71
C VAL A 348 12.80 25.11 -16.35
N GLY A 349 13.79 24.64 -15.59
CA GLY A 349 14.21 25.24 -14.33
C GLY A 349 14.03 24.36 -13.09
N PHE A 350 13.72 23.07 -13.22
CA PHE A 350 13.58 22.18 -12.05
C PHE A 350 14.88 22.09 -11.24
N ASP A 351 14.88 22.51 -9.98
CA ASP A 351 16.05 22.56 -9.10
C ASP A 351 16.72 21.19 -8.93
N ARG A 352 15.90 20.14 -8.84
CA ARG A 352 16.35 18.79 -8.52
C ARG A 352 15.61 17.71 -9.30
N ILE A 353 16.33 16.68 -9.70
CA ILE A 353 15.78 15.49 -10.37
C ILE A 353 16.02 14.27 -9.48
N LYS A 354 14.96 13.54 -9.17
CA LYS A 354 15.01 12.29 -8.43
C LYS A 354 14.66 11.12 -9.34
N LEU A 355 15.56 10.15 -9.46
CA LEU A 355 15.39 8.96 -10.28
C LEU A 355 15.16 7.73 -9.40
N TYR A 356 14.19 6.89 -9.78
CA TYR A 356 13.90 5.63 -9.10
C TYR A 356 14.28 4.40 -9.93
N PHE A 357 14.95 3.45 -9.29
CA PHE A 357 15.42 2.20 -9.87
C PHE A 357 14.90 0.98 -9.09
N ILE A 358 14.80 -0.15 -9.78
CA ILE A 358 14.49 -1.44 -9.17
C ILE A 358 15.70 -2.35 -9.34
N LEU A 359 16.26 -2.85 -8.25
CA LEU A 359 17.29 -3.89 -8.23
C LEU A 359 16.64 -5.28 -8.14
N GLY A 360 17.42 -6.35 -8.26
CA GLY A 360 16.90 -7.71 -8.22
C GLY A 360 16.12 -8.13 -9.46
N LYS A 361 16.39 -7.47 -10.59
CA LYS A 361 15.70 -7.71 -11.87
C LYS A 361 16.11 -9.08 -12.46
N PRO A 362 15.24 -9.73 -13.26
CA PRO A 362 15.61 -10.97 -13.94
C PRO A 362 16.82 -10.78 -14.84
N GLY A 363 17.88 -11.56 -14.58
CA GLY A 363 19.13 -11.47 -15.33
C GLY A 363 20.05 -10.31 -14.94
N GLY A 364 19.82 -9.64 -13.80
CA GLY A 364 20.68 -8.57 -13.29
C GLY A 364 20.42 -7.21 -13.95
N GLY A 365 21.49 -6.48 -14.28
CA GLY A 365 21.40 -5.20 -15.00
C GLY A 365 21.93 -3.98 -14.24
N VAL A 366 22.63 -4.19 -13.12
CA VAL A 366 23.14 -3.09 -12.28
C VAL A 366 24.22 -2.29 -13.01
N GLU A 367 25.06 -2.97 -13.78
CA GLU A 367 26.08 -2.34 -14.61
C GLU A 367 25.45 -1.41 -15.65
N GLU A 368 24.42 -1.86 -16.38
CA GLU A 368 23.70 -1.01 -17.33
C GLU A 368 22.94 0.15 -16.64
N ASP A 369 22.46 -0.05 -15.41
CA ASP A 369 21.86 1.03 -14.61
C ASP A 369 22.89 2.13 -14.30
N LEU A 370 24.11 1.75 -13.91
CA LEU A 370 25.20 2.68 -13.63
C LEU A 370 25.70 3.39 -14.90
N GLU A 371 25.84 2.67 -16.02
CA GLU A 371 26.21 3.27 -17.30
C GLU A 371 25.17 4.29 -17.78
N PHE A 372 23.88 3.97 -17.62
CA PHE A 372 22.79 4.88 -17.94
C PHE A 372 22.85 6.14 -17.07
N LEU A 373 23.03 5.99 -15.76
CA LEU A 373 23.18 7.13 -14.84
C LEU A 373 24.39 7.99 -15.18
N GLN A 374 25.52 7.37 -15.50
CA GLN A 374 26.72 8.11 -15.93
C GLN A 374 26.43 8.98 -17.15
N LYS A 375 25.65 8.48 -18.13
CA LYS A 375 25.24 9.25 -19.31
C LYS A 375 24.32 10.43 -18.97
N ILE A 376 23.40 10.26 -18.01
CA ILE A 376 22.52 11.34 -17.54
C ILE A 376 23.33 12.43 -16.83
N MET A 377 24.32 12.04 -16.05
CA MET A 377 25.16 12.96 -15.26
C MET A 377 26.09 13.83 -16.09
N VAL A 378 26.33 13.49 -17.36
CA VAL A 378 27.00 14.40 -18.30
C VAL A 378 26.16 15.67 -18.52
N THR A 379 24.83 15.56 -18.47
CA THR A 379 23.94 16.70 -18.70
C THR A 379 23.50 17.40 -17.41
N VAL A 380 23.45 16.69 -16.28
CA VAL A 380 22.96 17.24 -15.00
C VAL A 380 24.01 17.09 -13.92
N PRO A 381 24.41 18.18 -13.24
CA PRO A 381 25.31 18.10 -12.09
C PRO A 381 24.80 17.13 -11.03
N SER A 382 25.70 16.33 -10.46
CA SER A 382 25.36 15.34 -9.43
C SER A 382 24.65 15.94 -8.22
N THR A 383 24.97 17.19 -7.87
CA THR A 383 24.35 17.95 -6.76
C THR A 383 22.86 18.21 -6.96
N ARG A 384 22.38 18.19 -8.20
CA ARG A 384 20.96 18.34 -8.55
C ARG A 384 20.26 17.01 -8.76
N MET A 385 20.93 15.89 -8.51
CA MET A 385 20.39 14.55 -8.72
C MET A 385 20.28 13.75 -7.42
N ALA A 386 19.17 13.03 -7.27
CA ALA A 386 18.97 12.03 -6.25
C ALA A 386 18.63 10.69 -6.91
N VAL A 387 19.13 9.60 -6.36
CA VAL A 387 18.78 8.24 -6.81
C VAL A 387 18.15 7.50 -5.65
N SER A 388 17.03 6.84 -5.91
CA SER A 388 16.42 5.93 -4.96
C SER A 388 16.16 4.57 -5.59
N TYR A 389 16.18 3.51 -4.79
CA TYR A 389 15.90 2.18 -5.31
C TYR A 389 15.22 1.25 -4.29
N SER A 390 14.50 0.26 -4.83
CA SER A 390 13.94 -0.90 -4.12
C SER A 390 14.38 -2.20 -4.79
N PHE A 391 13.88 -3.33 -4.27
CA PHE A 391 14.02 -4.63 -4.93
C PHE A 391 12.74 -5.06 -5.63
N LEU A 392 12.88 -5.80 -6.72
CA LEU A 392 11.76 -6.41 -7.42
C LEU A 392 11.16 -7.55 -6.56
N VAL A 393 10.11 -7.22 -5.81
CA VAL A 393 9.26 -8.20 -5.13
C VAL A 393 8.09 -8.54 -6.06
N PRO A 394 7.97 -9.77 -6.57
CA PRO A 394 6.88 -10.12 -7.47
C PRO A 394 5.61 -10.41 -6.66
N LYS A 395 4.81 -9.35 -6.52
CA LYS A 395 3.59 -9.30 -5.70
C LYS A 395 2.45 -10.15 -6.27
N PRO A 396 1.52 -10.59 -5.40
CA PRO A 396 0.25 -11.19 -5.81
C PRO A 396 -0.44 -10.46 -6.94
N HIS A 397 -1.10 -11.22 -7.82
CA HIS A 397 -1.88 -10.74 -8.97
C HIS A 397 -1.13 -9.95 -10.05
N THR A 398 0.15 -9.62 -9.85
CA THR A 398 0.93 -8.94 -10.88
C THR A 398 1.29 -9.90 -12.03
N LEU A 399 1.64 -9.36 -13.20
CA LEU A 399 2.10 -10.18 -14.34
C LEU A 399 3.47 -10.84 -14.09
N LEU A 400 4.14 -10.46 -13.00
CA LEU A 400 5.37 -11.09 -12.53
C LEU A 400 5.13 -11.95 -11.29
N GLN A 401 3.89 -12.21 -10.85
CA GLN A 401 3.64 -12.93 -9.59
C GLN A 401 4.35 -14.30 -9.51
N ASP A 402 4.56 -14.98 -10.64
CA ASP A 402 5.24 -16.27 -10.74
C ASP A 402 6.74 -16.15 -11.07
N LEU A 403 7.25 -14.92 -11.18
CA LEU A 403 8.68 -14.68 -11.36
C LEU A 403 9.44 -15.19 -10.13
N VAL A 404 10.54 -15.88 -10.39
CA VAL A 404 11.50 -16.27 -9.37
C VAL A 404 12.47 -15.11 -9.15
N PRO A 405 12.45 -14.45 -7.98
CA PRO A 405 13.42 -13.40 -7.70
C PRO A 405 14.81 -14.00 -7.39
N PRO A 406 15.87 -13.19 -7.48
CA PRO A 406 17.21 -13.59 -7.03
C PRO A 406 17.25 -13.96 -5.54
N SER A 407 18.30 -14.67 -5.13
CA SER A 407 18.53 -14.95 -3.71
C SER A 407 18.92 -13.69 -2.95
N LEU A 408 18.76 -13.71 -1.62
CA LEU A 408 19.16 -12.60 -0.75
C LEU A 408 20.65 -12.25 -0.90
N ALA A 409 21.51 -13.24 -1.17
CA ALA A 409 22.93 -13.01 -1.44
C ALA A 409 23.16 -12.20 -2.72
N VAL A 410 22.40 -12.48 -3.79
CA VAL A 410 22.48 -11.72 -5.04
C VAL A 410 21.98 -10.30 -4.84
N TRP A 411 20.85 -10.09 -4.16
CA TRP A 411 20.35 -8.75 -3.83
C TRP A 411 21.36 -7.92 -3.03
N LYS A 412 22.06 -8.52 -2.05
CA LYS A 412 23.15 -7.84 -1.33
C LYS A 412 24.29 -7.45 -2.26
N ARG A 413 24.72 -8.36 -3.14
CA ARG A 413 25.80 -8.09 -4.11
C ARG A 413 25.43 -6.94 -5.06
N GLU A 414 24.21 -6.96 -5.59
CA GLU A 414 23.69 -5.92 -6.48
C GLU A 414 23.58 -4.56 -5.76
N LYS A 415 23.05 -4.54 -4.53
CA LYS A 415 23.03 -3.33 -3.70
C LYS A 415 24.42 -2.73 -3.54
N GLU A 416 25.37 -3.54 -3.11
CA GLU A 416 26.74 -3.07 -2.87
C GLU A 416 27.39 -2.54 -4.15
N MET A 417 27.18 -3.21 -5.28
CA MET A 417 27.66 -2.76 -6.57
C MET A 417 27.05 -1.41 -6.96
N PHE A 418 25.73 -1.30 -6.88
CA PHE A 418 24.99 -0.09 -7.25
C PHE A 418 25.41 1.09 -6.36
N GLU A 419 25.37 0.93 -5.04
CA GLU A 419 25.76 1.99 -4.10
C GLU A 419 27.24 2.39 -4.23
N ARG A 420 28.16 1.44 -4.49
CA ARG A 420 29.57 1.78 -4.78
C ARG A 420 29.69 2.63 -6.04
N GLY A 421 28.91 2.33 -7.08
CA GLY A 421 28.85 3.15 -8.29
C GLY A 421 28.31 4.56 -8.02
N LEU A 422 27.17 4.66 -7.33
CA LEU A 422 26.55 5.94 -6.98
C LEU A 422 27.43 6.81 -6.08
N ARG A 423 28.21 6.22 -5.17
CA ARG A 423 29.19 6.97 -4.36
C ARG A 423 30.27 7.63 -5.20
N LYS A 424 30.75 6.96 -6.26
CA LYS A 424 31.71 7.55 -7.21
C LYS A 424 31.12 8.73 -7.97
N PHE A 425 29.81 8.70 -8.17
CA PHE A 425 29.05 9.76 -8.82
C PHE A 425 28.77 10.97 -7.91
N GLY A 426 28.88 10.81 -6.58
CA GLY A 426 28.62 11.89 -5.62
C GLY A 426 27.15 12.33 -5.60
N VAL A 427 26.22 11.41 -5.87
CA VAL A 427 24.78 11.67 -5.87
C VAL A 427 24.17 11.28 -4.53
N GLU A 428 23.08 11.93 -4.13
CA GLU A 428 22.33 11.50 -2.94
C GLU A 428 21.64 10.15 -3.23
N VAL A 429 21.76 9.20 -2.30
CA VAL A 429 21.22 7.84 -2.44
C VAL A 429 20.33 7.49 -1.28
N SER A 430 19.15 6.93 -1.58
CA SER A 430 18.27 6.30 -0.60
C SER A 430 17.85 4.92 -1.09
N GLY A 431 18.07 3.88 -0.30
CA GLY A 431 17.87 2.50 -0.75
C GLY A 431 17.17 1.64 0.28
N GLU A 432 16.40 0.68 -0.22
CA GLU A 432 15.79 -0.36 0.61
C GLU A 432 16.83 -1.37 1.14
N SER A 433 16.53 -1.98 2.30
CA SER A 433 17.27 -3.13 2.82
C SER A 433 16.89 -4.41 2.09
N PRO A 434 17.86 -5.21 1.58
CA PRO A 434 17.59 -6.52 0.99
C PRO A 434 16.86 -7.47 1.94
N ARG A 435 17.08 -7.33 3.25
CA ARG A 435 16.40 -8.15 4.26
C ARG A 435 14.92 -7.78 4.39
N PHE A 436 14.59 -6.50 4.27
CA PHE A 436 13.19 -6.05 4.31
C PHE A 436 12.45 -6.48 3.06
N ALA A 437 13.02 -6.28 1.87
CA ALA A 437 12.46 -6.80 0.62
C ALA A 437 12.24 -8.33 0.66
N PHE A 438 13.11 -9.08 1.35
CA PHE A 438 12.94 -10.53 1.48
C PHE A 438 11.78 -10.89 2.41
N LEU A 439 11.63 -10.18 3.52
CA LEU A 439 10.47 -10.36 4.40
C LEU A 439 9.18 -9.95 3.70
N GLU A 440 9.22 -8.88 2.91
CA GLU A 440 8.13 -8.44 2.05
C GLU A 440 7.74 -9.52 1.03
N LEU A 441 8.72 -10.16 0.38
CA LEU A 441 8.49 -11.30 -0.50
C LEU A 441 7.84 -12.48 0.22
N LEU A 442 8.40 -12.85 1.38
CA LEU A 442 7.91 -13.96 2.20
C LEU A 442 6.45 -13.76 2.63
N LEU A 443 6.12 -12.57 3.15
CA LEU A 443 4.79 -12.26 3.67
C LEU A 443 3.78 -12.00 2.57
N SER A 444 4.16 -11.29 1.50
CA SER A 444 3.25 -11.03 0.37
C SER A 444 2.78 -12.31 -0.28
N ARG A 445 3.62 -13.35 -0.30
CA ARG A 445 3.30 -14.67 -0.85
C ARG A 445 2.88 -15.70 0.19
N GLY A 446 2.77 -15.31 1.47
CA GLY A 446 2.48 -16.21 2.58
C GLY A 446 1.06 -16.76 2.57
N ASP A 447 0.86 -17.92 3.17
CA ASP A 447 -0.44 -18.53 3.40
C ASP A 447 -0.83 -18.53 4.87
N ARG A 448 -1.98 -19.13 5.19
CA ARG A 448 -2.50 -19.21 6.56
C ARG A 448 -1.54 -19.91 7.52
N LEU A 449 -0.88 -20.99 7.10
CA LEU A 449 0.11 -21.69 7.92
C LEU A 449 1.30 -20.79 8.27
N LEU A 450 1.78 -19.98 7.32
CA LEU A 450 2.83 -19.01 7.61
C LEU A 450 2.33 -17.91 8.55
N ALA A 451 1.10 -17.43 8.35
CA ALA A 451 0.48 -16.42 9.20
C ALA A 451 0.42 -16.90 10.66
N GLU A 452 -0.01 -18.13 10.91
CA GLU A 452 -0.09 -18.74 12.24
C GLU A 452 1.26 -18.81 12.98
N LYS A 453 2.39 -18.74 12.25
CA LYS A 453 3.74 -18.70 12.84
C LYS A 453 4.22 -17.30 13.24
N ILE A 454 3.55 -16.23 12.79
CA ILE A 454 3.94 -14.84 13.12
C ILE A 454 4.07 -14.60 14.64
N PRO A 455 3.15 -15.04 15.51
CA PRO A 455 3.24 -14.77 16.94
C PRO A 455 4.49 -15.39 17.58
N GLU A 456 4.83 -16.61 17.17
CA GLU A 456 6.05 -17.30 17.61
C GLU A 456 7.30 -16.56 17.11
N VAL A 457 7.30 -16.15 15.84
CA VAL A 457 8.41 -15.41 15.24
C VAL A 457 8.65 -14.09 15.98
N LEU A 458 7.58 -13.36 16.32
CA LEU A 458 7.68 -12.12 17.09
C LEU A 458 8.21 -12.36 18.51
N HIS A 459 7.75 -13.42 19.20
CA HIS A 459 8.28 -13.79 20.51
C HIS A 459 9.79 -14.09 20.48
N ARG A 460 10.30 -14.60 19.36
CA ARG A 460 11.73 -14.83 19.11
C ARG A 460 12.48 -13.60 18.57
N GLY A 461 11.87 -12.42 18.62
CA GLY A 461 12.46 -11.14 18.23
C GLY A 461 12.28 -10.76 16.76
N GLY A 462 11.44 -11.45 16.00
CA GLY A 462 11.05 -11.07 14.64
C GLY A 462 12.19 -11.10 13.60
N ASN A 463 13.33 -11.69 13.94
CA ASN A 463 14.52 -11.66 13.11
C ASN A 463 14.54 -12.79 12.07
N PHE A 464 15.51 -12.74 11.16
CA PHE A 464 15.65 -13.72 10.09
C PHE A 464 15.84 -15.16 10.59
N ALA A 465 16.48 -15.36 11.75
CA ALA A 465 16.67 -16.69 12.32
C ALA A 465 15.34 -17.27 12.84
N ALA A 466 14.48 -16.42 13.41
CA ALA A 466 13.13 -16.82 13.81
C ALA A 466 12.28 -17.24 12.60
N TRP A 467 12.33 -16.48 11.51
CA TRP A 467 11.66 -16.84 10.24
C TRP A 467 12.20 -18.12 9.63
N ARG A 468 13.52 -18.30 9.63
CA ARG A 468 14.17 -19.52 9.15
C ARG A 468 13.67 -20.75 9.90
N ARG A 469 13.55 -20.66 11.22
CA ARG A 469 13.02 -21.73 12.05
C ARG A 469 11.54 -22.01 11.75
N ALA A 470 10.71 -20.97 11.66
CA ALA A 470 9.29 -21.13 11.34
C ALA A 470 9.09 -21.86 10.00
N LEU A 471 9.86 -21.50 8.97
CA LEU A 471 9.82 -22.19 7.68
C LEU A 471 10.29 -23.65 7.79
N GLN A 472 11.36 -23.93 8.53
CA GLN A 472 11.82 -25.31 8.77
C GLN A 472 10.77 -26.17 9.48
N GLU A 473 10.06 -25.62 10.47
CA GLU A 473 8.96 -26.32 11.16
C GLU A 473 7.78 -26.61 10.23
N LEU A 474 7.54 -25.74 9.26
CA LEU A 474 6.59 -25.96 8.16
C LEU A 474 7.15 -26.86 7.04
N LYS A 475 8.36 -27.42 7.21
CA LYS A 475 9.09 -28.21 6.20
C LYS A 475 9.33 -27.45 4.88
N ARG A 476 9.47 -26.13 4.96
CA ARG A 476 9.71 -25.21 3.84
C ARG A 476 11.15 -24.73 3.88
N ASP A 477 11.83 -24.77 2.73
CA ASP A 477 13.20 -24.27 2.65
C ASP A 477 13.23 -22.74 2.86
N PRO A 478 14.00 -22.22 3.84
CA PRO A 478 13.98 -20.80 4.16
C PRO A 478 14.48 -19.85 3.09
N GLU A 479 15.32 -20.32 2.16
CA GLU A 479 15.90 -19.51 1.10
C GLU A 479 15.17 -19.72 -0.24
N GLU A 480 14.68 -20.93 -0.51
CA GLU A 480 13.98 -21.28 -1.76
C GLU A 480 12.48 -21.05 -1.68
N TRP A 481 11.81 -21.45 -0.60
CA TRP A 481 10.34 -21.40 -0.54
C TRP A 481 9.76 -20.01 -0.81
N PRO A 482 10.27 -18.89 -0.25
CA PRO A 482 9.71 -17.56 -0.54
C PRO A 482 9.81 -17.18 -2.03
N ARG A 483 10.80 -17.73 -2.72
CA ARG A 483 11.07 -17.49 -4.14
C ARG A 483 10.26 -18.41 -5.06
N PHE A 484 9.94 -19.62 -4.58
CA PHE A 484 9.17 -20.66 -5.28
C PHE A 484 8.01 -21.24 -4.42
N PRO A 485 7.08 -20.41 -3.91
CA PRO A 485 6.19 -20.87 -2.84
C PRO A 485 5.05 -21.77 -3.32
N TRP A 486 4.62 -21.62 -4.59
CA TRP A 486 3.42 -22.29 -5.11
C TRP A 486 3.75 -23.00 -6.41
N ARG A 487 3.57 -24.33 -6.43
CA ARG A 487 3.83 -25.19 -7.59
C ARG A 487 2.59 -25.48 -8.44
N GLY A 488 1.40 -25.24 -7.89
CA GLY A 488 0.10 -25.42 -8.55
C GLY A 488 -0.56 -24.09 -8.95
N GLU A 489 -1.78 -24.19 -9.47
CA GLU A 489 -2.58 -23.01 -9.89
C GLU A 489 -3.20 -22.26 -8.70
N VAL A 490 -3.37 -22.96 -7.57
CA VAL A 490 -3.98 -22.40 -6.36
C VAL A 490 -2.92 -21.63 -5.56
N ARG A 491 -3.22 -20.36 -5.29
CA ARG A 491 -2.42 -19.43 -4.50
C ARG A 491 -3.28 -18.91 -3.34
N PRO A 492 -2.68 -18.38 -2.26
CA PRO A 492 -3.43 -17.82 -1.13
C PRO A 492 -4.43 -16.72 -1.53
N TRP A 493 -4.14 -16.00 -2.61
CA TRP A 493 -4.99 -14.94 -3.15
C TRP A 493 -5.89 -15.37 -4.33
N SER A 494 -5.90 -16.67 -4.70
CA SER A 494 -6.77 -17.18 -5.78
C SER A 494 -8.27 -17.06 -5.46
N MET A 495 -8.61 -16.79 -4.20
CA MET A 495 -9.97 -16.58 -3.71
C MET A 495 -10.57 -15.20 -4.00
N VAL A 496 -9.79 -14.26 -4.53
CA VAL A 496 -10.24 -12.91 -4.83
C VAL A 496 -10.59 -12.80 -6.31
N LEU A 497 -11.88 -12.58 -6.59
CA LEU A 497 -12.37 -12.26 -7.93
C LEU A 497 -12.33 -10.74 -8.16
N ASN A 498 -12.07 -10.35 -9.41
CA ASN A 498 -11.80 -8.98 -9.82
C ASN A 498 -12.96 -8.24 -10.45
#